data_AF-A0A974U5E4-F1
#
_entry.id   AF-A0A974U5E4-F1
#
_cell.length_a   1.000
_cell.length_b   1.000
_cell.length_c   1.000
_cell.angle_alpha   90.00
_cell.angle_beta   90.00
_cell.angle_gamma   90.00
#
_symmetry.space_group_name_H-M   'P 1'
#
loop_
_entity.id
_entity.type
_entity.pdbx_description
1 polymer ?
#
loop_
_entity_poly.entity_id
_entity_poly.type
_entity_poly.pdbx_seq_one_letter_code
_entity_poly.pdbx_strand_id
1 'polypeptide(L)'
;MTGSILFEAIVFLAGAIICVSIAKRLGLSSVIGYLLAGVLIGPYVFGFIGNEGDDILHFAEFGVVMMLFLIGLEIEPKNFWNMRKTILGMGGIQVGGTMLLSYILFTVLGFEWKIALVISMAVALSSTAIAMQTIKEKRLMDTTFGTSAFSILLFQDIIVIFMLGFIPLLSNTEDNASAENNSEHTNLLDSLPVGFQTLAILLSVVLIIVAGRYLIVPMLRKVAKTGVRELLIAAAFLIVFGISFLMEYVGISPALGAFLGGVVLSNSEFKHELESTLEPFKNLLLGLFFMAVGASINFIVIANSPLTIGGILIAVIVIKAIVLFLTGQVFGLKLDQKLLLTFSLAQIGEFAFVLLSFAFGLHILSQEQMDMMLVITALSMSLTPIISMINERVILPRIGTKESIKRPMDHIAKSQKIILVGFGHFGSTIGRFMRSHGVEATILDHDSNRVDFLRKMGFEVYYGDATRLDLLESAGIAEAKIIICATNKIEVSKAISKIVKEKYPHVELMIRTKNRYDAYELLNLGNENIYRESLETSLTLAKDVLSKMGFRKYTLNRQVQNFIKYDEDSLRRLASEPKSEDNYIFKARKELEQQEKFLNEDFKRGIVEYDNHWDSEHIRKALDNKEDQ
;
A
#
# COMPACT_ATOMS: atom_id res chain seq x y z
N MET A 1 20.79 -5.81 37.04
CA MET A 1 19.78 -5.19 37.94
C MET A 1 18.49 -5.97 37.73
N THR A 2 17.77 -6.27 38.81
CA THR A 2 16.71 -7.29 38.91
C THR A 2 15.76 -7.42 37.70
N GLY A 3 15.67 -8.63 37.14
CA GLY A 3 14.72 -9.10 36.11
C GLY A 3 13.26 -9.08 36.57
N SER A 4 12.77 -7.89 36.89
CA SER A 4 11.36 -7.63 37.12
C SER A 4 10.72 -7.32 35.77
N ILE A 5 9.75 -8.13 35.35
CA ILE A 5 8.94 -7.91 34.14
C ILE A 5 8.41 -6.47 34.06
N LEU A 6 8.07 -5.87 35.21
CA LEU A 6 7.64 -4.47 35.29
C LEU A 6 8.75 -3.48 34.90
N PHE A 7 9.99 -3.73 35.33
CA PHE A 7 11.12 -2.90 34.95
C PHE A 7 11.40 -3.00 33.44
N GLU A 8 11.41 -4.22 32.90
CA GLU A 8 11.58 -4.44 31.46
C GLU A 8 10.47 -3.76 30.65
N ALA A 9 9.21 -3.90 31.07
CA ALA A 9 8.07 -3.22 30.43
C ALA A 9 8.22 -1.70 30.45
N ILE A 10 8.64 -1.10 31.57
CA ILE A 10 8.92 0.34 31.66
C ILE A 10 10.01 0.74 30.68
N VAL A 11 11.11 -0.02 30.62
CA VAL A 11 12.25 0.29 29.75
C VAL A 11 11.85 0.17 28.27
N PHE A 12 11.15 -0.89 27.88
CA PHE A 12 10.63 -1.06 26.52
C PHE A 12 9.67 0.07 26.13
N LEU A 13 8.70 0.40 26.99
CA LEU A 13 7.74 1.47 26.71
C LEU A 13 8.42 2.84 26.64
N ALA A 14 9.35 3.13 27.54
CA ALA A 14 10.12 4.38 27.53
C ALA A 14 10.99 4.48 26.26
N GLY A 15 11.70 3.41 25.90
CA GLY A 15 12.49 3.33 24.68
C GLY A 15 11.63 3.54 23.44
N ALA A 16 10.50 2.85 23.35
CA ALA A 16 9.52 3.04 22.28
C ALA A 16 9.10 4.51 22.18
N ILE A 17 8.63 5.13 23.27
CA ILE A 17 8.16 6.53 23.26
C ILE A 17 9.27 7.47 22.80
N ILE A 18 10.49 7.33 23.32
CA ILE A 18 11.61 8.24 23.01
C ILE A 18 12.10 8.02 21.57
N CYS A 19 12.49 6.81 21.22
CA CYS A 19 13.11 6.51 19.93
C CYS A 19 12.13 6.65 18.77
N VAL A 20 10.86 6.25 18.93
CA VAL A 20 9.83 6.43 17.89
C VAL A 20 9.51 7.91 17.69
N SER A 21 9.44 8.71 18.77
CA SER A 21 9.23 10.15 18.66
C SER A 21 10.38 10.84 17.90
N ILE A 22 11.63 10.44 18.19
CA ILE A 22 12.81 10.96 17.49
C ILE A 22 12.79 10.55 16.01
N ALA A 23 12.56 9.27 15.71
CA ALA A 23 12.48 8.77 14.34
C ALA A 23 11.42 9.53 13.53
N LYS A 24 10.24 9.76 14.12
CA LYS A 24 9.17 10.52 13.47
C LYS A 24 9.53 11.98 13.22
N ARG A 25 10.22 12.64 14.16
CA ARG A 25 10.73 14.01 13.94
C ARG A 25 11.74 14.10 12.79
N LEU A 26 12.51 13.04 12.55
CA LEU A 26 13.46 12.94 11.44
C LEU A 26 12.79 12.56 10.10
N GLY A 27 11.47 12.36 10.08
CA GLY A 27 10.73 11.92 8.89
C GLY A 27 10.92 10.44 8.57
N LEU A 28 11.34 9.64 9.54
CA LEU A 28 11.54 8.20 9.41
C LEU A 28 10.28 7.41 9.84
N SER A 29 10.18 6.16 9.39
CA SER A 29 9.13 5.23 9.82
C SER A 29 9.23 4.92 11.32
N SER A 30 8.11 4.67 11.98
CA SER A 30 8.05 4.27 13.40
C SER A 30 8.79 2.97 13.67
N VAL A 31 8.85 2.06 12.69
CA VAL A 31 9.58 0.79 12.76
C VAL A 31 11.06 1.01 13.07
N ILE A 32 11.70 2.04 12.49
CA ILE A 32 13.10 2.37 12.79
C ILE A 32 13.25 2.80 14.24
N GLY A 33 12.28 3.55 14.76
CA GLY A 33 12.27 3.96 16.16
C GLY A 33 12.24 2.76 17.11
N TYR A 34 11.43 1.74 16.81
CA TYR A 34 11.39 0.49 17.58
C TYR A 34 12.71 -0.28 17.47
N LEU A 35 13.27 -0.43 16.27
CA LEU A 35 14.55 -1.12 16.09
C LEU A 35 15.68 -0.41 16.85
N LEU A 36 15.75 0.92 16.78
CA LEU A 36 16.71 1.72 17.55
C LEU A 36 16.52 1.58 19.06
N ALA A 37 15.28 1.56 19.54
CA ALA A 37 14.99 1.31 20.96
C ALA A 37 15.54 -0.05 21.40
N GLY A 38 15.30 -1.09 20.59
CA GLY A 38 15.82 -2.44 20.80
C GLY A 38 17.35 -2.47 20.90
N VAL A 39 18.04 -1.86 19.94
CA VAL A 39 19.51 -1.77 19.92
C VAL A 39 20.05 -1.08 21.17
N LEU A 40 19.44 0.03 21.58
CA LEU A 40 19.88 0.80 22.76
C LEU A 40 19.65 0.02 24.06
N ILE A 41 18.47 -0.57 24.22
CA ILE A 41 18.08 -1.27 25.45
C ILE A 41 18.76 -2.64 25.57
N GLY A 42 19.07 -3.25 24.42
CA GLY A 42 19.62 -4.59 24.32
C GLY A 42 20.95 -4.81 25.06
N PRO A 43 21.38 -6.08 25.15
CA PRO A 43 22.51 -6.51 25.98
C PRO A 43 23.84 -5.82 25.63
N TYR A 44 23.99 -5.39 24.37
CA TYR A 44 25.25 -4.86 23.85
C TYR A 44 25.47 -3.34 24.05
N VAL A 45 24.43 -2.56 24.39
CA VAL A 45 24.54 -1.10 24.56
C VAL A 45 24.31 -0.68 26.01
N PHE A 46 23.05 -0.65 26.47
CA PHE A 46 22.75 -0.33 27.87
C PHE A 46 22.66 -1.56 28.76
N GLY A 47 22.45 -2.76 28.21
CA GLY A 47 22.40 -3.99 28.99
C GLY A 47 21.22 -4.06 29.94
N PHE A 48 20.12 -3.36 29.64
CA PHE A 48 18.92 -3.37 30.47
C PHE A 48 18.13 -4.68 30.32
N ILE A 49 18.26 -5.33 29.16
CA ILE A 49 17.76 -6.67 28.88
C ILE A 49 18.91 -7.65 29.02
N GLY A 50 18.71 -8.74 29.77
CA GLY A 50 19.72 -9.77 30.01
C GLY A 50 20.11 -10.57 28.77
N ASN A 51 21.11 -11.46 28.92
CA ASN A 51 21.55 -12.38 27.86
C ASN A 51 20.55 -13.52 27.59
N GLU A 52 19.55 -13.70 28.45
CA GLU A 52 18.42 -14.64 28.32
C GLU A 52 17.31 -14.00 27.47
N GLY A 53 17.65 -13.60 26.24
CA GLY A 53 16.72 -12.97 25.30
C GLY A 53 15.59 -13.88 24.78
N ASP A 54 15.49 -15.11 25.29
CA ASP A 54 14.51 -16.12 24.89
C ASP A 54 13.08 -15.65 25.20
N ASP A 55 12.82 -15.07 26.38
CA ASP A 55 11.47 -14.61 26.75
C ASP A 55 10.93 -13.53 25.80
N ILE A 56 11.81 -12.69 25.28
CA ILE A 56 11.45 -11.62 24.33
C ILE A 56 11.17 -12.20 22.94
N LEU A 57 11.88 -13.26 22.53
CA LEU A 57 11.61 -13.97 21.28
C LEU A 57 10.23 -14.64 21.30
N HIS A 58 9.81 -15.24 22.41
CA HIS A 58 8.47 -15.84 22.54
C HIS A 58 7.35 -14.79 22.40
N PHE A 59 7.54 -13.58 22.95
CA PHE A 59 6.62 -12.46 22.74
C PHE A 59 6.62 -11.96 21.28
N ALA A 60 7.76 -12.04 20.59
CA ALA A 60 7.89 -11.66 19.18
C ALA A 60 7.18 -12.67 18.25
N GLU A 61 7.27 -13.98 18.54
CA GLU A 61 6.52 -15.04 17.86
C GLU A 61 5.01 -14.83 17.98
N PHE A 62 4.56 -14.42 19.16
CA PHE A 62 3.16 -14.08 19.39
C PHE A 62 2.67 -12.91 18.50
N GLY A 63 3.51 -11.89 18.29
CA GLY A 63 3.22 -10.80 17.35
C GLY A 63 3.06 -11.29 15.91
N VAL A 64 3.85 -12.28 15.49
CA VAL A 64 3.77 -12.90 14.17
C VAL A 64 2.47 -13.67 14.00
N VAL A 65 2.07 -14.45 15.01
CA VAL A 65 0.79 -15.19 15.03
C VAL A 65 -0.38 -14.23 14.83
N MET A 66 -0.40 -13.11 15.56
CA MET A 66 -1.42 -12.06 15.43
C MET A 66 -1.42 -11.41 14.04
N MET A 67 -0.23 -11.14 13.48
CA MET A 67 -0.09 -10.58 12.15
C MET A 67 -0.63 -11.52 11.08
N LEU A 68 -0.28 -12.81 11.13
CA LEU A 68 -0.75 -13.82 10.18
C LEU A 68 -2.26 -14.06 10.27
N PHE A 69 -2.84 -14.00 11.47
CA PHE A 69 -4.29 -14.03 11.63
C PHE A 69 -4.96 -12.85 10.92
N LEU A 70 -4.46 -11.63 11.12
CA LEU A 70 -5.02 -10.43 10.49
C LEU A 70 -4.83 -10.42 8.98
N ILE A 71 -3.68 -10.89 8.48
CA ILE A 71 -3.47 -11.10 7.04
C ILE A 71 -4.50 -12.10 6.51
N GLY A 72 -4.75 -13.21 7.23
CA GLY A 72 -5.79 -14.16 6.88
C GLY A 72 -7.19 -13.52 6.80
N LEU A 73 -7.51 -12.60 7.71
CA LEU A 73 -8.77 -11.83 7.69
C LEU A 73 -8.83 -10.83 6.52
N GLU A 74 -7.71 -10.18 6.19
CA GLU A 74 -7.61 -9.19 5.12
C GLU A 74 -7.77 -9.82 3.73
N ILE A 75 -7.40 -11.10 3.55
CA ILE A 75 -7.58 -11.82 2.29
C ILE A 75 -9.06 -11.91 1.95
N GLU A 76 -9.49 -11.09 0.99
CA GLU A 76 -10.75 -11.25 0.28
C GLU A 76 -10.53 -12.12 -0.97
N PRO A 77 -11.01 -13.38 -0.98
CA PRO A 77 -10.76 -14.29 -2.10
C PRO A 77 -11.21 -13.72 -3.45
N LYS A 78 -12.26 -12.88 -3.44
CA LYS A 78 -12.79 -12.21 -4.64
C LYS A 78 -11.84 -11.13 -5.19
N ASN A 79 -11.25 -10.29 -4.34
CA ASN A 79 -10.33 -9.23 -4.78
C ASN A 79 -9.00 -9.81 -5.25
N PHE A 80 -8.49 -10.83 -4.53
CA PHE A 80 -7.34 -11.61 -4.98
C PHE A 80 -7.56 -12.18 -6.38
N TRP A 81 -8.73 -12.77 -6.64
CA TRP A 81 -9.02 -13.36 -7.95
C TRP A 81 -9.03 -12.34 -9.07
N ASN A 82 -9.53 -11.12 -8.82
CA ASN A 82 -9.52 -10.03 -9.80
C ASN A 82 -8.11 -9.52 -10.11
N MET A 83 -7.20 -9.54 -9.13
CA MET A 83 -5.81 -9.10 -9.27
C MET A 83 -4.81 -10.24 -9.55
N ARG A 84 -5.29 -11.48 -9.72
CA ARG A 84 -4.45 -12.68 -9.80
C ARG A 84 -3.30 -12.60 -10.81
N LYS A 85 -3.50 -11.94 -11.96
CA LYS A 85 -2.45 -11.79 -12.97
C LYS A 85 -1.30 -10.93 -12.47
N THR A 86 -1.60 -9.85 -11.77
CA THR A 86 -0.60 -8.94 -11.20
C THR A 86 0.04 -9.55 -9.97
N ILE A 87 -0.74 -10.15 -9.06
CA ILE A 87 -0.24 -10.76 -7.81
C ILE A 87 0.66 -11.98 -8.13
N LEU A 88 0.14 -12.97 -8.86
CA LEU A 88 0.92 -14.16 -9.23
C LEU A 88 2.06 -13.82 -10.18
N GLY A 89 1.86 -12.85 -11.08
CA GLY A 89 2.86 -12.45 -12.06
C GLY A 89 4.02 -11.67 -11.44
N MET A 90 3.76 -10.49 -10.87
CA MET A 90 4.81 -9.66 -10.26
C MET A 90 5.39 -10.33 -9.02
N GLY A 91 4.53 -10.80 -8.12
CA GLY A 91 4.96 -11.47 -6.89
C GLY A 91 5.72 -12.77 -7.17
N GLY A 92 5.23 -13.59 -8.09
CA GLY A 92 5.89 -14.84 -8.48
C GLY A 92 7.26 -14.62 -9.12
N ILE A 93 7.39 -13.66 -10.04
CA ILE A 93 8.68 -13.31 -10.65
C ILE A 93 9.63 -12.75 -9.60
N GLN A 94 9.15 -11.88 -8.71
CA GLN A 94 10.00 -11.30 -7.66
C GLN A 94 10.49 -12.38 -6.69
N VAL A 95 9.58 -13.19 -6.12
CA VAL A 95 9.95 -14.23 -5.14
C VAL A 95 10.81 -15.30 -5.79
N GLY A 96 10.36 -15.88 -6.91
CA GLY A 96 11.08 -16.94 -7.61
C GLY A 96 12.44 -16.47 -8.14
N GLY A 97 12.52 -15.28 -8.71
CA GLY A 97 13.77 -14.68 -9.18
C GLY A 97 14.75 -14.39 -8.04
N THR A 98 14.26 -13.87 -6.91
CA THR A 98 15.10 -13.64 -5.73
C THR A 98 15.59 -14.95 -5.14
N MET A 99 14.70 -15.93 -4.94
CA MET A 99 15.06 -17.25 -4.44
C MET A 99 16.13 -17.92 -5.31
N LEU A 100 15.97 -17.88 -6.64
CA LEU A 100 16.92 -18.49 -7.57
C LEU A 100 18.30 -17.85 -7.48
N LEU A 101 18.38 -16.52 -7.54
CA LEU A 101 19.66 -15.80 -7.52
C LEU A 101 20.34 -15.87 -6.15
N SER A 102 19.56 -15.76 -5.06
CA SER A 102 20.08 -15.96 -3.71
C SER A 102 20.55 -17.40 -3.48
N TYR A 103 19.84 -18.39 -4.02
CA TYR A 103 20.25 -19.80 -3.89
C TYR A 103 21.59 -20.05 -4.56
N ILE A 104 21.79 -19.50 -5.76
CA ILE A 104 23.08 -19.54 -6.46
C ILE A 104 24.16 -18.86 -5.62
N LEU A 105 23.88 -17.67 -5.07
CA LEU A 105 24.83 -16.96 -4.22
C LEU A 105 25.27 -17.81 -3.02
N PHE A 106 24.33 -18.35 -2.23
CA PHE A 106 24.66 -19.13 -1.03
C PHE A 106 25.32 -20.47 -1.37
N THR A 107 24.95 -21.11 -2.48
CA THR A 107 25.64 -22.32 -2.95
C THR A 107 27.10 -22.02 -3.31
N VAL A 108 27.37 -20.89 -3.99
CA VAL A 108 28.73 -20.45 -4.32
C VAL A 108 29.55 -20.08 -3.07
N LEU A 109 28.88 -19.58 -2.02
CA LEU A 109 29.49 -19.33 -0.72
C LEU A 109 29.76 -20.61 0.10
N GLY A 110 29.42 -21.79 -0.43
CA GLY A 110 29.71 -23.09 0.20
C GLY A 110 28.66 -23.58 1.18
N PHE A 111 27.47 -22.97 1.22
CA PHE A 111 26.36 -23.48 2.02
C PHE A 111 25.80 -24.77 1.40
N GLU A 112 25.39 -25.71 2.26
CA GLU A 112 24.66 -26.89 1.82
C GLU A 112 23.37 -26.48 1.09
N TRP A 113 22.97 -27.23 0.07
CA TRP A 113 21.80 -26.90 -0.76
C TRP A 113 20.51 -26.68 0.06
N LYS A 114 20.30 -27.44 1.14
CA LYS A 114 19.14 -27.29 2.04
C LYS A 114 19.16 -25.94 2.74
N ILE A 115 20.30 -25.60 3.32
CA ILE A 115 20.52 -24.34 4.04
C ILE A 115 20.42 -23.16 3.07
N ALA A 116 21.07 -23.26 1.90
CA ALA A 116 21.02 -22.25 0.86
C ALA A 116 19.57 -22.00 0.40
N LEU A 117 18.76 -23.05 0.26
CA LEU A 117 17.35 -22.92 -0.12
C LEU A 117 16.52 -22.22 0.96
N VAL A 118 16.65 -22.63 2.21
CA VAL A 118 15.95 -22.02 3.35
C VAL A 118 16.31 -20.54 3.50
N ILE A 119 17.59 -20.21 3.46
CA ILE A 119 18.06 -18.82 3.53
C ILE A 119 17.52 -18.01 2.35
N SER A 120 17.47 -18.61 1.16
CA SER A 120 16.94 -17.93 -0.05
C SER A 120 15.44 -17.69 0.02
N MET A 121 14.67 -18.59 0.66
CA MET A 121 13.25 -18.36 0.98
C MET A 121 13.10 -17.15 1.89
N ALA A 122 13.88 -17.07 2.97
CA ALA A 122 13.85 -15.95 3.91
C ALA A 122 14.23 -14.63 3.23
N VAL A 123 15.31 -14.60 2.44
CA VAL A 123 15.78 -13.40 1.72
C VAL A 123 14.76 -12.90 0.69
N ALA A 124 13.99 -13.79 0.06
CA ALA A 124 13.02 -13.42 -0.97
C ALA A 124 11.92 -12.48 -0.46
N LEU A 125 11.58 -12.56 0.82
CA LEU A 125 10.51 -11.81 1.46
C LEU A 125 10.95 -10.38 1.77
N SER A 126 10.10 -9.41 1.49
CA SER A 126 10.31 -7.99 1.78
C SER A 126 9.45 -7.57 2.97
N SER A 127 9.81 -6.45 3.62
CA SER A 127 9.06 -6.00 4.79
C SER A 127 7.76 -5.29 4.38
N THR A 128 6.63 -5.96 4.60
CA THR A 128 5.29 -5.41 4.32
C THR A 128 5.01 -4.23 5.23
N ALA A 129 5.29 -4.36 6.53
CA ALA A 129 5.10 -3.28 7.49
C ALA A 129 5.85 -2.00 7.11
N ILE A 130 7.14 -2.09 6.79
CA ILE A 130 7.96 -0.91 6.47
C ILE A 130 7.52 -0.30 5.14
N ALA A 131 7.35 -1.12 4.10
CA ALA A 131 7.02 -0.63 2.77
C ALA A 131 5.61 -0.01 2.72
N MET A 132 4.59 -0.71 3.20
CA MET A 132 3.20 -0.23 3.15
C MET A 132 2.99 1.00 4.03
N GLN A 133 3.60 1.03 5.22
CA GLN A 133 3.54 2.20 6.08
C GLN A 133 4.17 3.42 5.39
N THR A 134 5.33 3.24 4.76
CA THR A 134 6.01 4.32 4.03
C THR A 134 5.19 4.80 2.83
N ILE A 135 4.60 3.89 2.06
CA ILE A 135 3.73 4.22 0.90
C ILE A 135 2.48 4.98 1.37
N LYS A 136 1.85 4.55 2.47
CA LYS A 136 0.66 5.18 3.06
C LYS A 136 0.99 6.58 3.59
N GLU A 137 2.09 6.72 4.33
CA GLU A 137 2.56 8.02 4.85
C GLU A 137 2.92 9.00 3.73
N LYS A 138 3.54 8.51 2.64
CA LYS A 138 3.84 9.31 1.45
C LYS A 138 2.64 9.49 0.51
N ARG A 139 1.47 8.93 0.84
CA ARG A 139 0.24 8.99 0.04
C ARG A 139 0.40 8.44 -1.38
N LEU A 140 1.26 7.46 -1.58
CA LEU A 140 1.57 6.85 -2.89
C LEU A 140 0.75 5.59 -3.19
N MET A 141 -0.21 5.22 -2.33
CA MET A 141 -1.03 4.01 -2.49
C MET A 141 -1.77 3.92 -3.83
N ASP A 142 -2.28 5.05 -4.34
CA ASP A 142 -3.07 5.11 -5.58
C ASP A 142 -2.20 5.21 -6.85
N THR A 143 -0.88 5.06 -6.73
CA THR A 143 0.06 5.12 -7.85
C THR A 143 0.33 3.72 -8.42
N THR A 144 0.85 3.68 -9.65
CA THR A 144 1.33 2.44 -10.27
C THR A 144 2.40 1.75 -9.40
N PHE A 145 3.32 2.50 -8.79
CA PHE A 145 4.27 1.98 -7.79
C PHE A 145 3.55 1.37 -6.58
N GLY A 146 2.62 2.10 -5.95
CA GLY A 146 1.93 1.65 -4.73
C GLY A 146 1.13 0.36 -4.93
N THR A 147 0.38 0.27 -6.03
CA THR A 147 -0.40 -0.93 -6.40
C THR A 147 0.51 -2.13 -6.75
N SER A 148 1.63 -1.88 -7.43
CA SER A 148 2.63 -2.92 -7.74
C SER A 148 3.32 -3.46 -6.49
N ALA A 149 3.73 -2.55 -5.59
CA ALA A 149 4.36 -2.90 -4.33
C ALA A 149 3.40 -3.72 -3.45
N PHE A 150 2.16 -3.27 -3.30
CA PHE A 150 1.12 -4.02 -2.59
C PHE A 150 0.90 -5.42 -3.19
N SER A 151 0.89 -5.54 -4.52
CA SER A 151 0.68 -6.85 -5.17
C SER A 151 1.83 -7.83 -4.91
N ILE A 152 3.08 -7.35 -4.90
CA ILE A 152 4.25 -8.18 -4.58
C ILE A 152 4.22 -8.59 -3.10
N LEU A 153 3.99 -7.63 -2.19
CA LEU A 153 3.94 -7.88 -0.75
C LEU A 153 2.81 -8.86 -0.38
N LEU A 154 1.63 -8.69 -0.95
CA LEU A 154 0.51 -9.61 -0.73
C LEU A 154 0.84 -11.03 -1.21
N PHE A 155 1.53 -11.19 -2.34
CA PHE A 155 2.00 -12.50 -2.78
C PHE A 155 3.03 -13.08 -1.82
N GLN A 156 3.95 -12.27 -1.31
CA GLN A 156 4.95 -12.67 -0.33
C GLN A 156 4.29 -13.16 0.96
N ASP A 157 3.32 -12.41 1.50
CA ASP A 157 2.60 -12.79 2.71
C ASP A 157 1.88 -14.15 2.54
N ILE A 158 1.34 -14.42 1.35
CA ILE A 158 0.71 -15.70 1.02
C ILE A 158 1.75 -16.83 0.84
N ILE A 159 2.89 -16.57 0.18
CA ILE A 159 3.87 -17.62 -0.12
C ILE A 159 4.61 -18.08 1.15
N VAL A 160 4.73 -17.23 2.18
CA VAL A 160 5.35 -17.59 3.47
C VAL A 160 4.74 -18.86 4.07
N ILE A 161 3.43 -19.01 3.95
CA ILE A 161 2.71 -20.19 4.45
C ILE A 161 3.15 -21.46 3.74
N PHE A 162 3.28 -21.42 2.42
CA PHE A 162 3.79 -22.54 1.64
C PHE A 162 5.25 -22.83 1.97
N MET A 163 6.06 -21.80 2.23
CA MET A 163 7.44 -21.97 2.70
C MET A 163 7.49 -22.65 4.07
N LEU A 164 6.70 -22.19 5.05
CA LEU A 164 6.61 -22.80 6.39
C LEU A 164 6.14 -24.26 6.33
N GLY A 165 5.21 -24.59 5.44
CA GLY A 165 4.79 -25.97 5.21
C GLY A 165 5.84 -26.83 4.48
N PHE A 166 6.73 -26.21 3.71
CA PHE A 166 7.77 -26.90 2.94
C PHE A 166 9.05 -27.16 3.74
N ILE A 167 9.46 -26.23 4.62
CA ILE A 167 10.70 -26.35 5.41
C ILE A 167 10.82 -27.68 6.19
N PRO A 168 9.78 -28.21 6.85
CA PRO A 168 9.87 -29.50 7.55
C PRO A 168 10.23 -30.67 6.63
N LEU A 169 9.84 -30.61 5.35
CA LEU A 169 10.20 -31.63 4.36
C LEU A 169 11.70 -31.62 4.01
N LEU A 170 12.43 -30.58 4.42
CA LEU A 170 13.87 -30.47 4.21
C LEU A 170 14.68 -30.99 5.41
N SER A 171 14.09 -31.13 6.61
CA SER A 171 14.85 -31.63 7.77
C SER A 171 15.23 -33.09 7.55
N ASN A 172 16.50 -33.42 7.80
CA ASN A 172 16.97 -34.81 7.81
C ASN A 172 16.48 -35.50 9.08
N THR A 173 15.22 -35.91 9.10
CA THR A 173 14.71 -36.88 10.10
C THR A 173 14.53 -38.24 9.43
N GLU A 174 15.57 -38.67 8.70
CA GLU A 174 15.83 -40.09 8.46
C GLU A 174 17.05 -40.46 9.32
N ASP A 175 16.89 -41.50 10.16
CA ASP A 175 17.92 -42.23 10.92
C ASP A 175 18.38 -41.79 12.33
N ASN A 176 17.53 -41.28 13.22
CA ASN A 176 17.77 -41.43 14.69
C ASN A 176 16.48 -41.39 15.53
N ALA A 177 15.52 -42.28 15.25
CA ALA A 177 14.38 -42.54 16.14
C ALA A 177 14.74 -43.48 17.31
N SER A 178 15.94 -43.31 17.88
CA SER A 178 16.39 -44.03 19.08
C SER A 178 17.45 -43.23 19.82
N ALA A 179 17.05 -42.13 20.44
CA ALA A 179 17.78 -41.57 21.57
C ALA A 179 16.82 -40.78 22.45
N GLU A 180 16.72 -41.25 23.69
CA GLU A 180 16.07 -40.64 24.84
C GLU A 180 16.26 -39.12 24.88
N ASN A 181 15.20 -38.35 25.14
CA ASN A 181 15.28 -37.19 26.01
C ASN A 181 13.91 -36.76 26.55
N ASN A 182 13.93 -36.45 27.83
CA ASN A 182 12.81 -36.04 28.67
C ASN A 182 12.41 -34.59 28.39
N SER A 183 11.33 -34.40 27.64
CA SER A 183 10.53 -33.16 27.69
C SER A 183 9.06 -33.56 27.71
N GLU A 184 8.38 -33.23 28.81
CA GLU A 184 6.98 -33.54 29.10
C GLU A 184 5.99 -32.74 28.22
N HIS A 185 6.11 -32.83 26.90
CA HIS A 185 5.06 -32.42 25.98
C HIS A 185 4.63 -33.62 25.16
N THR A 186 3.51 -34.22 25.59
CA THR A 186 2.90 -35.42 25.00
C THR A 186 2.35 -35.11 23.61
N ASN A 187 3.19 -35.19 22.58
CA ASN A 187 2.74 -35.32 21.20
C ASN A 187 2.11 -36.71 21.03
N LEU A 188 0.79 -36.81 21.08
CA LEU A 188 0.07 -38.06 20.80
C LEU A 188 0.26 -38.55 19.35
N LEU A 189 0.85 -37.73 18.49
CA LEU A 189 1.08 -37.99 17.07
C LEU A 189 2.44 -38.61 16.74
N ASP A 190 3.44 -38.51 17.60
CA ASP A 190 4.79 -39.05 17.31
C ASP A 190 4.85 -40.59 17.32
N SER A 191 3.79 -41.24 17.81
CA SER A 191 3.65 -42.71 17.83
C SER A 191 2.83 -43.27 16.65
N LEU A 192 2.29 -42.41 15.77
CA LEU A 192 1.38 -42.82 14.70
C LEU A 192 2.11 -42.93 13.34
N PRO A 193 1.78 -43.90 12.48
CA PRO A 193 2.33 -44.00 11.13
C PRO A 193 2.13 -42.70 10.35
N VAL A 194 3.08 -42.32 9.48
CA VAL A 194 3.09 -41.07 8.68
C VAL A 194 1.76 -40.79 7.94
N GLY A 195 1.03 -41.84 7.54
CA GLY A 195 -0.30 -41.72 6.93
C GLY A 195 -1.41 -41.21 7.87
N PHE A 196 -1.34 -41.49 9.17
CA PHE A 196 -2.26 -40.96 10.17
C PHE A 196 -1.92 -39.53 10.58
N GLN A 197 -0.64 -39.14 10.52
CA GLN A 197 -0.20 -37.78 10.82
C GLN A 197 -0.68 -36.79 9.75
N THR A 198 -0.56 -37.15 8.46
CA THR A 198 -1.13 -36.36 7.36
C THR A 198 -2.66 -36.28 7.41
N LEU A 199 -3.33 -37.37 7.80
CA LEU A 199 -4.78 -37.37 8.01
C LEU A 199 -5.18 -36.47 9.20
N ALA A 200 -4.42 -36.47 10.28
CA ALA A 200 -4.66 -35.61 11.43
C ALA A 200 -4.52 -34.13 11.05
N ILE A 201 -3.48 -33.75 10.31
CA ILE A 201 -3.30 -32.38 9.79
C ILE A 201 -4.53 -31.96 8.95
N LEU A 202 -4.97 -32.81 8.02
CA LEU A 202 -6.12 -32.52 7.17
C LEU A 202 -7.42 -32.41 7.98
N LEU A 203 -7.61 -33.29 8.96
CA LEU A 203 -8.74 -33.26 9.88
C LEU A 203 -8.76 -31.98 10.71
N SER A 204 -7.61 -31.50 11.18
CA SER A 204 -7.46 -30.27 11.95
C SER A 204 -7.85 -29.04 11.14
N VAL A 205 -7.46 -28.98 9.86
CA VAL A 205 -7.87 -27.89 8.95
C VAL A 205 -9.39 -27.92 8.74
N VAL A 206 -9.96 -29.10 8.48
CA VAL A 206 -11.42 -29.27 8.35
C VAL A 206 -12.13 -28.88 9.64
N LEU A 207 -11.59 -29.25 10.80
CA LEU A 207 -12.12 -28.91 12.11
C LEU A 207 -12.13 -27.39 12.32
N ILE A 208 -11.05 -26.67 11.98
CA ILE A 208 -11.03 -25.20 12.05
C ILE A 208 -12.12 -24.59 11.15
N ILE A 209 -12.27 -25.09 9.92
CA ILE A 209 -13.28 -24.58 8.98
C ILE A 209 -14.70 -24.79 9.54
N VAL A 210 -14.97 -25.99 10.06
CA VAL A 210 -16.27 -26.34 10.65
C VAL A 210 -16.51 -25.54 11.93
N ALA A 211 -15.54 -25.48 12.83
CA ALA A 211 -15.61 -24.72 14.08
C ALA A 211 -15.80 -23.22 13.81
N GLY A 212 -15.11 -22.66 12.83
CA GLY A 212 -15.28 -21.29 12.38
C GLY A 212 -16.74 -20.97 12.06
N ARG A 213 -17.36 -21.81 11.22
CA ARG A 213 -18.74 -21.60 10.76
C ARG A 213 -19.78 -21.86 11.84
N TYR A 214 -19.64 -22.94 12.61
CA TYR A 214 -20.69 -23.44 13.49
C TYR A 214 -20.50 -23.12 14.98
N LEU A 215 -19.30 -22.79 15.43
CA LEU A 215 -19.00 -22.48 16.82
C LEU A 215 -18.58 -21.02 16.98
N ILE A 216 -17.57 -20.58 16.22
CA ILE A 216 -16.95 -19.26 16.38
C ILE A 216 -17.90 -18.13 15.96
N VAL A 217 -18.48 -18.18 14.76
CA VAL A 217 -19.40 -17.13 14.29
C VAL A 217 -20.64 -17.00 15.19
N PRO A 218 -21.32 -18.09 15.62
CA PRO A 218 -22.42 -17.98 16.58
C PRO A 218 -21.99 -17.46 17.96
N MET A 219 -20.79 -17.80 18.43
CA MET A 219 -20.21 -17.25 19.67
C MET A 219 -20.02 -15.74 19.54
N LEU A 220 -19.40 -15.27 18.45
CA LEU A 220 -19.23 -13.84 18.17
C LEU A 220 -20.57 -13.11 18.11
N ARG A 221 -21.60 -13.71 17.52
CA ARG A 221 -22.95 -13.12 17.50
C ARG A 221 -23.57 -13.00 18.89
N LYS A 222 -23.32 -13.95 19.79
CA LYS A 222 -23.78 -13.85 21.20
C LYS A 222 -23.00 -12.77 21.95
N VAL A 223 -21.68 -12.71 21.76
CA VAL A 223 -20.79 -11.72 22.36
C VAL A 223 -21.14 -10.31 21.88
N ALA A 224 -21.33 -10.11 20.58
CA ALA A 224 -21.69 -8.81 20.01
C ALA A 224 -23.04 -8.27 20.54
N LYS A 225 -24.00 -9.17 20.83
CA LYS A 225 -25.29 -8.80 21.41
C LYS A 225 -25.21 -8.23 22.83
N THR A 226 -24.12 -8.48 23.57
CA THR A 226 -23.96 -7.90 24.91
C THR A 226 -23.62 -6.42 24.87
N GLY A 227 -23.12 -5.91 23.72
CA GLY A 227 -22.68 -4.52 23.57
C GLY A 227 -21.38 -4.17 24.30
N VAL A 228 -20.72 -5.15 24.93
CA VAL A 228 -19.48 -4.95 25.69
C VAL A 228 -18.28 -5.16 24.78
N ARG A 229 -17.54 -4.09 24.48
CA ARG A 229 -16.41 -4.10 23.53
C ARG A 229 -15.25 -4.97 24.03
N GLU A 230 -15.02 -4.99 25.33
CA GLU A 230 -13.99 -5.81 25.99
C GLU A 230 -14.23 -7.30 25.77
N LEU A 231 -15.51 -7.72 25.74
CA LEU A 231 -15.90 -9.10 25.49
C LEU A 231 -15.59 -9.52 24.04
N LEU A 232 -15.71 -8.59 23.07
CA LEU A 232 -15.31 -8.82 21.68
C LEU A 232 -13.79 -8.94 21.52
N ILE A 233 -13.01 -8.09 22.22
CA ILE A 233 -11.55 -8.21 22.29
C ILE A 233 -11.16 -9.58 22.84
N ALA A 234 -11.74 -9.97 23.98
CA ALA A 234 -11.47 -11.25 24.62
C ALA A 234 -11.85 -12.43 23.71
N ALA A 235 -12.99 -12.36 23.03
CA ALA A 235 -13.40 -13.36 22.05
C ALA A 235 -12.43 -13.46 20.87
N ALA A 236 -11.95 -12.33 20.34
CA ALA A 236 -10.98 -12.31 19.26
C ALA A 236 -9.66 -12.99 19.67
N PHE A 237 -9.13 -12.66 20.85
CA PHE A 237 -7.93 -13.32 21.37
C PHE A 237 -8.14 -14.80 21.67
N LEU A 238 -9.29 -15.19 22.23
CA LEU A 238 -9.63 -16.59 22.45
C LEU A 238 -9.63 -17.39 21.15
N ILE A 239 -10.13 -16.81 20.07
CA ILE A 239 -10.11 -17.44 18.74
C ILE A 239 -8.68 -17.61 18.26
N VAL A 240 -7.87 -16.56 18.27
CA VAL A 240 -6.48 -16.63 17.79
C VAL A 240 -5.70 -17.65 18.61
N PHE A 241 -5.75 -17.57 19.94
CA PHE A 241 -4.97 -18.44 20.83
C PHE A 241 -5.48 -19.87 20.78
N GLY A 242 -6.80 -20.04 20.74
CA GLY A 242 -7.41 -21.37 20.66
C GLY A 242 -7.03 -22.10 19.37
N ILE A 243 -7.01 -21.39 18.23
CA ILE A 243 -6.60 -21.99 16.96
C ILE A 243 -5.09 -22.26 16.92
N SER A 244 -4.28 -21.31 17.41
CA SER A 244 -2.82 -21.46 17.48
C SER A 244 -2.41 -22.64 18.37
N PHE A 245 -2.99 -22.73 19.57
CA PHE A 245 -2.76 -23.83 20.50
C PHE A 245 -3.21 -25.18 19.93
N LEU A 246 -4.37 -25.21 19.25
CA LEU A 246 -4.84 -26.42 18.58
C LEU A 246 -3.86 -26.89 17.50
N MET A 247 -3.30 -25.97 16.70
CA MET A 247 -2.31 -26.35 15.69
C MET A 247 -1.01 -26.83 16.31
N GLU A 248 -0.53 -26.14 17.35
CA GLU A 248 0.66 -26.56 18.09
C GLU A 248 0.52 -28.00 18.59
N TYR A 249 -0.65 -28.32 19.17
CA TYR A 249 -0.98 -29.67 19.64
C TYR A 249 -1.01 -30.74 18.53
N VAL A 250 -1.33 -30.33 17.29
CA VAL A 250 -1.33 -31.21 16.11
C VAL A 250 0.07 -31.35 15.50
N GLY A 251 1.06 -30.62 16.01
CA GLY A 251 2.42 -30.56 15.46
C GLY A 251 2.54 -29.65 14.23
N ILE A 252 1.60 -28.71 14.06
CA ILE A 252 1.61 -27.69 13.02
C ILE A 252 2.06 -26.36 13.64
N SER A 253 2.79 -25.54 12.87
CA SER A 253 3.17 -24.20 13.32
C SER A 253 1.95 -23.36 13.76
N PRO A 254 1.97 -22.75 14.96
CA PRO A 254 0.89 -21.88 15.46
C PRO A 254 0.53 -20.75 14.47
N ALA A 255 1.54 -20.22 13.79
CA ALA A 255 1.43 -19.21 12.74
C ALA A 255 0.52 -19.67 11.57
N LEU A 256 0.66 -20.93 11.14
CA LEU A 256 -0.18 -21.50 10.07
C LEU A 256 -1.65 -21.60 10.52
N GLY A 257 -1.87 -22.00 11.77
CA GLY A 257 -3.20 -22.06 12.38
C GLY A 257 -3.90 -20.71 12.40
N ALA A 258 -3.21 -19.71 12.93
CA ALA A 258 -3.70 -18.35 13.00
C ALA A 258 -4.09 -17.83 11.61
N PHE A 259 -3.26 -18.02 10.59
CA PHE A 259 -3.60 -17.66 9.22
C PHE A 259 -4.88 -18.36 8.73
N LEU A 260 -4.97 -19.68 8.88
CA LEU A 260 -6.15 -20.46 8.47
C LEU A 260 -7.41 -20.00 9.21
N GLY A 261 -7.31 -19.72 10.50
CA GLY A 261 -8.39 -19.14 11.31
C GLY A 261 -8.86 -17.80 10.76
N GLY A 262 -7.93 -16.92 10.39
CA GLY A 262 -8.21 -15.65 9.75
C GLY A 262 -8.95 -15.83 8.41
N VAL A 263 -8.47 -16.72 7.54
CA VAL A 263 -9.09 -17.01 6.24
C VAL A 263 -10.51 -17.57 6.40
N VAL A 264 -10.74 -18.43 7.39
CA VAL A 264 -12.07 -18.97 7.67
C VAL A 264 -13.04 -17.87 8.12
N LEU A 265 -12.53 -16.87 8.85
CA LEU A 265 -13.33 -15.75 9.36
C LEU A 265 -13.40 -14.54 8.41
N SER A 266 -12.60 -14.49 7.35
CA SER A 266 -12.58 -13.37 6.39
C SER A 266 -13.91 -13.20 5.64
N ASN A 267 -14.69 -14.27 5.50
CA ASN A 267 -16.04 -14.24 4.92
C ASN A 267 -17.16 -14.04 5.96
N SER A 268 -16.84 -13.79 7.23
CA SER A 268 -17.84 -13.60 8.29
C SER A 268 -18.32 -12.14 8.37
N GLU A 269 -19.53 -11.94 8.91
CA GLU A 269 -20.08 -10.61 9.19
C GLU A 269 -19.27 -9.80 10.23
N PHE A 270 -18.38 -10.48 10.97
CA PHE A 270 -17.54 -9.90 12.02
C PHE A 270 -16.11 -9.58 11.57
N LYS A 271 -15.75 -9.79 10.29
CA LYS A 271 -14.39 -9.52 9.77
C LYS A 271 -13.86 -8.15 10.22
N HIS A 272 -14.59 -7.08 9.88
CA HIS A 272 -14.15 -5.71 10.17
C HIS A 272 -14.09 -5.39 11.66
N GLU A 273 -15.00 -5.99 12.44
CA GLU A 273 -15.01 -5.83 13.90
C GLU A 273 -13.77 -6.49 14.51
N LEU A 274 -13.45 -7.73 14.11
CA LEU A 274 -12.25 -8.44 14.54
C LEU A 274 -10.98 -7.71 14.09
N GLU A 275 -10.93 -7.25 12.85
CA GLU A 275 -9.81 -6.50 12.28
C GLU A 275 -9.55 -5.22 13.08
N SER A 276 -10.56 -4.35 13.24
CA SER A 276 -10.46 -3.09 13.98
C SER A 276 -10.11 -3.31 15.47
N THR A 277 -10.55 -4.43 16.03
CA THR A 277 -10.34 -4.76 17.44
C THR A 277 -8.92 -5.26 17.69
N LEU A 278 -8.37 -6.06 16.78
CA LEU A 278 -7.03 -6.65 16.91
C LEU A 278 -5.92 -5.76 16.32
N GLU A 279 -6.22 -4.86 15.38
CA GLU A 279 -5.24 -3.98 14.73
C GLU A 279 -4.36 -3.19 15.74
N PRO A 280 -4.90 -2.58 16.82
CA PRO A 280 -4.08 -1.89 17.81
C PRO A 280 -3.05 -2.82 18.48
N PHE A 281 -3.45 -4.07 18.76
CA PHE A 281 -2.58 -5.07 19.37
C PHE A 281 -1.53 -5.58 18.38
N LYS A 282 -1.91 -5.82 17.11
CA LYS A 282 -0.96 -6.11 16.04
C LYS A 282 0.14 -5.07 15.99
N ASN A 283 -0.24 -3.78 15.94
CA ASN A 283 0.73 -2.70 15.81
C ASN A 283 1.66 -2.57 17.04
N LEU A 284 1.12 -2.82 18.24
CA LEU A 284 1.91 -2.83 19.48
C LEU A 284 2.91 -4.00 19.50
N LEU A 285 2.43 -5.21 19.19
CA LEU A 285 3.25 -6.42 19.15
C LEU A 285 4.29 -6.37 18.05
N LEU A 286 3.98 -5.75 16.91
CA LEU A 286 4.95 -5.48 15.85
C LEU A 286 6.05 -4.53 16.34
N GLY A 287 5.69 -3.50 17.12
CA GLY A 287 6.67 -2.63 17.76
C GLY A 287 7.58 -3.40 18.72
N LEU A 288 7.00 -4.28 19.54
CA LEU A 288 7.76 -5.17 20.43
C LEU A 288 8.67 -6.13 19.66
N PHE A 289 8.17 -6.72 18.57
CA PHE A 289 8.95 -7.57 17.66
C PHE A 289 10.17 -6.81 17.11
N PHE A 290 10.00 -5.58 16.62
CA PHE A 290 11.13 -4.81 16.11
C PHE A 290 12.12 -4.38 17.21
N MET A 291 11.64 -4.14 18.43
CA MET A 291 12.52 -3.92 19.59
C MET A 291 13.28 -5.19 19.97
N ALA A 292 12.61 -6.34 19.97
CA ALA A 292 13.21 -7.66 20.19
C ALA A 292 14.33 -7.93 19.18
N VAL A 293 14.02 -7.74 17.90
CA VAL A 293 14.98 -7.86 16.80
C VAL A 293 16.16 -6.90 16.96
N GLY A 294 15.90 -5.65 17.37
CA GLY A 294 16.97 -4.68 17.64
C GLY A 294 17.87 -5.12 18.80
N ALA A 295 17.30 -5.69 19.86
CA ALA A 295 18.02 -6.19 21.00
C ALA A 295 18.81 -7.48 20.67
N SER A 296 18.31 -8.31 19.75
CA SER A 296 18.97 -9.54 19.31
C SER A 296 20.12 -9.31 18.33
N ILE A 297 20.41 -8.06 17.91
CA ILE A 297 21.54 -7.77 17.03
C ILE A 297 22.85 -8.03 17.80
N ASN A 298 23.50 -9.13 17.45
CA ASN A 298 24.77 -9.51 18.01
C ASN A 298 25.93 -8.71 17.37
N PHE A 299 26.37 -7.65 18.05
CA PHE A 299 27.49 -6.82 17.58
C PHE A 299 28.83 -7.57 17.58
N ILE A 300 28.98 -8.64 18.37
CA ILE A 300 30.20 -9.46 18.38
C ILE A 300 30.31 -10.22 17.05
N VAL A 301 29.21 -10.76 16.54
CA VAL A 301 29.18 -11.43 15.21
C VAL A 301 29.56 -10.44 14.11
N ILE A 302 29.08 -9.19 14.18
CA ILE A 302 29.47 -8.11 13.25
C ILE A 302 30.97 -7.82 13.35
N ALA A 303 31.51 -7.71 14.57
CA ALA A 303 32.92 -7.40 14.80
C ALA A 303 33.86 -8.53 14.36
N ASN A 304 33.43 -9.78 14.49
CA ASN A 304 34.23 -10.96 14.14
C ASN A 304 34.30 -11.17 12.61
N SER A 305 33.26 -10.82 11.86
CA SER A 305 33.19 -11.05 10.41
C SER A 305 32.55 -9.89 9.63
N PRO A 306 33.10 -8.66 9.75
CA PRO A 306 32.48 -7.46 9.17
C PRO A 306 32.45 -7.52 7.64
N LEU A 307 33.50 -8.09 7.03
CA LEU A 307 33.61 -8.19 5.58
C LEU A 307 32.62 -9.20 4.99
N THR A 308 32.43 -10.34 5.65
CA THR A 308 31.49 -11.38 5.23
C THR A 308 30.05 -10.89 5.36
N ILE A 309 29.69 -10.33 6.51
CA ILE A 309 28.34 -9.80 6.77
C ILE A 309 28.03 -8.63 5.84
N GLY A 310 28.97 -7.67 5.70
CA GLY A 310 28.82 -6.54 4.78
C GLY A 310 28.72 -6.99 3.32
N GLY A 311 29.53 -7.97 2.91
CA GLY A 311 29.50 -8.56 1.57
C GLY A 311 28.18 -9.23 1.25
N ILE A 312 27.67 -10.09 2.13
CA ILE A 312 26.37 -10.77 1.94
C ILE A 312 25.23 -9.76 1.97
N LEU A 313 25.24 -8.80 2.90
CA LEU A 313 24.24 -7.74 2.98
C LEU A 313 24.12 -6.95 1.66
N ILE A 314 25.24 -6.49 1.12
CA ILE A 314 25.27 -5.77 -0.15
C ILE A 314 24.82 -6.68 -1.29
N ALA A 315 25.31 -7.92 -1.34
CA ALA A 315 24.94 -8.87 -2.38
C ALA A 315 23.43 -9.14 -2.40
N VAL A 316 22.82 -9.34 -1.23
CA VAL A 316 21.36 -9.54 -1.10
C VAL A 316 20.58 -8.32 -1.58
N ILE A 317 20.95 -7.12 -1.13
CA ILE A 317 20.28 -5.88 -1.57
C ILE A 317 20.40 -5.71 -3.08
N VAL A 318 21.57 -5.96 -3.66
CA VAL A 318 21.80 -5.85 -5.10
C VAL A 318 20.99 -6.90 -5.87
N ILE A 319 20.98 -8.15 -5.42
CA ILE A 319 20.16 -9.21 -6.05
C ILE A 319 18.69 -8.82 -6.05
N LYS A 320 18.14 -8.41 -4.90
CA LYS A 320 16.73 -7.98 -4.82
C LYS A 320 16.48 -6.76 -5.68
N ALA A 321 17.42 -5.81 -5.72
CA ALA A 321 17.29 -4.63 -6.54
C ALA A 321 17.22 -4.98 -8.04
N ILE A 322 18.08 -5.89 -8.51
CA ILE A 322 18.07 -6.38 -9.89
C ILE A 322 16.73 -7.06 -10.20
N VAL A 323 16.28 -7.98 -9.35
CA VAL A 323 15.03 -8.74 -9.55
C VAL A 323 13.83 -7.80 -9.56
N LEU A 324 13.73 -6.85 -8.63
CA LEU A 324 12.63 -5.89 -8.57
C LEU A 324 12.64 -4.94 -9.77
N PHE A 325 13.81 -4.49 -10.22
CA PHE A 325 13.93 -3.64 -11.39
C PHE A 325 13.49 -4.38 -12.67
N LEU A 326 13.92 -5.63 -12.83
CA LEU A 326 13.49 -6.51 -13.93
C LEU A 326 11.99 -6.80 -13.87
N THR A 327 11.45 -7.07 -12.68
CA THR A 327 10.01 -7.28 -12.47
C THR A 327 9.22 -6.05 -12.91
N GLY A 328 9.63 -4.85 -12.47
CA GLY A 328 9.00 -3.60 -12.91
C GLY A 328 9.11 -3.38 -14.43
N GLN A 329 10.21 -3.81 -15.04
CA GLN A 329 10.39 -3.72 -16.50
C GLN A 329 9.47 -4.66 -17.28
N VAL A 330 9.30 -5.91 -16.84
CA VAL A 330 8.40 -6.89 -17.47
C VAL A 330 6.95 -6.40 -17.44
N PHE A 331 6.57 -5.66 -16.42
CA PHE A 331 5.22 -5.11 -16.25
C PHE A 331 5.04 -3.66 -16.73
N GLY A 332 6.00 -3.11 -17.48
CA GLY A 332 5.85 -1.81 -18.13
C GLY A 332 5.90 -0.59 -17.19
N LEU A 333 6.49 -0.73 -15.99
CA LEU A 333 6.68 0.43 -15.11
C LEU A 333 7.73 1.38 -15.71
N LYS A 334 7.46 2.68 -15.57
CA LYS A 334 8.39 3.75 -15.92
C LYS A 334 9.62 3.74 -15.02
N LEU A 335 10.72 4.36 -15.47
CA LEU A 335 11.98 4.35 -14.72
C LEU A 335 11.82 4.90 -13.28
N ASP A 336 11.08 5.99 -13.10
CA ASP A 336 10.82 6.57 -11.78
C ASP A 336 10.04 5.60 -10.87
N GLN A 337 8.97 4.98 -11.39
CA GLN A 337 8.16 4.01 -10.66
C GLN A 337 8.95 2.72 -10.37
N LYS A 338 9.80 2.26 -11.31
CA LYS A 338 10.70 1.12 -11.13
C LYS A 338 11.71 1.38 -10.03
N LEU A 339 12.34 2.56 -10.00
CA LEU A 339 13.30 2.92 -8.95
C LEU A 339 12.61 3.00 -7.59
N LEU A 340 11.43 3.63 -7.51
CA LEU A 340 10.62 3.63 -6.28
C LEU A 340 10.31 2.21 -5.79
N LEU A 341 9.86 1.32 -6.70
CA LEU A 341 9.58 -0.08 -6.39
C LEU A 341 10.82 -0.81 -5.86
N THR A 342 11.93 -0.65 -6.59
CA THR A 342 13.20 -1.31 -6.32
C THR A 342 13.74 -0.94 -4.95
N PHE A 343 13.89 0.35 -4.68
CA PHE A 343 14.49 0.82 -3.43
C PHE A 343 13.57 0.70 -2.21
N SER A 344 12.26 0.56 -2.41
CA SER A 344 11.30 0.40 -1.30
C SER A 344 11.10 -1.06 -0.87
N LEU A 345 11.48 -2.02 -1.72
CA LEU A 345 11.28 -3.47 -1.49
C LEU A 345 12.56 -4.30 -1.49
N ALA A 346 13.74 -3.70 -1.74
CA ALA A 346 15.01 -4.42 -1.82
C ALA A 346 15.50 -5.03 -0.49
N GLN A 347 14.79 -4.78 0.61
CA GLN A 347 15.12 -5.26 1.94
C GLN A 347 14.53 -6.63 2.26
N ILE A 348 15.11 -7.28 3.25
CA ILE A 348 14.56 -8.50 3.84
C ILE A 348 13.41 -8.15 4.79
N GLY A 349 12.34 -8.95 4.79
CA GLY A 349 11.12 -8.76 5.57
C GLY A 349 11.10 -9.43 6.95
N GLU A 350 10.13 -9.05 7.79
CA GLU A 350 9.91 -9.57 9.15
C GLU A 350 9.74 -11.08 9.17
N PHE A 351 9.13 -11.64 8.13
CA PHE A 351 8.94 -13.07 7.97
C PHE A 351 10.25 -13.85 7.79
N ALA A 352 11.36 -13.21 7.43
CA ALA A 352 12.65 -13.88 7.41
C ALA A 352 13.07 -14.34 8.81
N PHE A 353 12.81 -13.55 9.85
CA PHE A 353 13.05 -13.97 11.24
C PHE A 353 12.29 -15.26 11.57
N VAL A 354 11.01 -15.29 11.20
CA VAL A 354 10.13 -16.43 11.43
C VAL A 354 10.62 -17.69 10.71
N LEU A 355 10.96 -17.57 9.42
CA LEU A 355 11.45 -18.70 8.63
C LEU A 355 12.80 -19.22 9.14
N LEU A 356 13.71 -18.31 9.51
CA LEU A 356 15.04 -18.66 10.03
C LEU A 356 14.94 -19.32 11.40
N SER A 357 14.18 -18.75 12.34
CA SER A 357 13.95 -19.35 13.67
C SER A 357 13.26 -20.71 13.57
N PHE A 358 12.28 -20.85 12.68
CA PHE A 358 11.60 -22.13 12.45
C PHE A 358 12.55 -23.20 11.88
N ALA A 359 13.38 -22.83 10.90
CA ALA A 359 14.38 -23.74 10.36
C ALA A 359 15.50 -24.09 11.36
N PHE A 360 15.85 -23.15 12.25
CA PHE A 360 16.76 -23.41 13.36
C PHE A 360 16.17 -24.40 14.37
N GLY A 361 14.89 -24.25 14.72
CA GLY A 361 14.15 -25.20 15.58
C GLY A 361 14.05 -26.60 14.98
N LEU A 362 14.07 -26.72 13.65
CA LEU A 362 14.14 -28.01 12.93
C LEU A 362 15.58 -28.52 12.72
N HIS A 363 16.57 -27.91 13.36
CA HIS A 363 17.99 -28.23 13.27
C HIS A 363 18.56 -28.20 11.84
N ILE A 364 17.95 -27.41 10.93
CA ILE A 364 18.46 -27.23 9.56
C ILE A 364 19.59 -26.20 9.56
N LEU A 365 19.50 -25.17 10.40
CA LEU A 365 20.50 -24.11 10.53
C LEU A 365 21.36 -24.31 11.76
N SER A 366 22.66 -24.02 11.66
CA SER A 366 23.52 -23.89 12.84
C SER A 366 23.29 -22.54 13.53
N GLN A 367 23.67 -22.43 14.81
CA GLN A 367 23.59 -21.17 15.57
C GLN A 367 24.32 -20.03 14.86
N GLU A 368 25.53 -20.30 14.33
CA GLU A 368 26.33 -19.32 13.61
C GLU A 368 25.60 -18.78 12.35
N GLN A 369 24.95 -19.66 11.60
CA GLN A 369 24.20 -19.30 10.40
C GLN A 369 22.94 -18.50 10.75
N MET A 370 22.24 -18.89 11.81
CA MET A 370 21.08 -18.15 12.33
C MET A 370 21.52 -16.74 12.73
N ASP A 371 22.49 -16.60 13.62
CA ASP A 371 22.95 -15.30 14.13
C ASP A 371 23.42 -14.39 13.00
N MET A 372 24.18 -14.94 12.04
CA MET A 372 24.63 -14.19 10.86
C MET A 372 23.45 -13.68 10.03
N MET A 373 22.46 -14.53 9.73
CA MET A 373 21.31 -14.15 8.91
C MET A 373 20.34 -13.21 9.63
N LEU A 374 20.17 -13.34 10.94
CA LEU A 374 19.41 -12.41 11.77
C LEU A 374 20.02 -11.01 11.73
N VAL A 375 21.34 -10.91 11.87
CA VAL A 375 22.08 -9.64 11.76
C VAL A 375 21.93 -9.03 10.36
N ILE A 376 22.13 -9.82 9.29
CA ILE A 376 21.97 -9.35 7.90
C ILE A 376 20.55 -8.83 7.66
N THR A 377 19.54 -9.55 8.17
CA THR A 377 18.13 -9.16 8.06
C THR A 377 17.86 -7.84 8.77
N ALA A 378 18.29 -7.70 10.02
CA ALA A 378 18.11 -6.48 10.81
C ALA A 378 18.83 -5.27 10.18
N LEU A 379 20.08 -5.45 9.72
CA LEU A 379 20.84 -4.40 9.04
C LEU A 379 20.19 -3.99 7.70
N SER A 380 19.67 -4.95 6.93
CA SER A 380 18.96 -4.69 5.67
C SER A 380 17.73 -3.80 5.89
N MET A 381 16.91 -4.12 6.88
CA MET A 381 15.74 -3.31 7.26
C MET A 381 16.12 -1.92 7.74
N SER A 382 17.19 -1.79 8.54
CA SER A 382 17.67 -0.50 9.03
C SER A 382 18.19 0.39 7.90
N LEU A 383 18.86 -0.19 6.90
CA LEU A 383 19.43 0.54 5.78
C LEU A 383 18.40 0.96 4.72
N THR A 384 17.24 0.29 4.65
CA THR A 384 16.25 0.53 3.59
C THR A 384 15.74 1.97 3.53
N PRO A 385 15.31 2.59 4.64
CA PRO A 385 14.71 3.91 4.58
C PRO A 385 15.76 4.97 4.19
N ILE A 386 17.02 4.73 4.53
CA ILE A 386 18.17 5.54 4.08
C ILE A 386 18.33 5.41 2.56
N ILE A 387 18.33 4.18 2.03
CA ILE A 387 18.41 3.91 0.59
C ILE A 387 17.22 4.56 -0.16
N SER A 388 16.01 4.42 0.36
CA SER A 388 14.80 5.03 -0.20
C SER A 388 14.87 6.56 -0.20
N MET A 389 15.36 7.16 0.89
CA MET A 389 15.58 8.60 1.01
C MET A 389 16.64 9.12 0.04
N ILE A 390 17.73 8.38 -0.17
CA ILE A 390 18.76 8.70 -1.17
C ILE A 390 18.16 8.64 -2.58
N ASN A 391 17.35 7.62 -2.88
CA ASN A 391 16.67 7.53 -4.15
C ASN A 391 15.79 8.76 -4.43
N GLU A 392 14.99 9.19 -3.45
CA GLU A 392 14.08 10.33 -3.61
C GLU A 392 14.79 11.68 -3.70
N ARG A 393 15.85 11.89 -2.92
CA ARG A 393 16.53 13.21 -2.87
C ARG A 393 17.63 13.37 -3.92
N VAL A 394 18.25 12.28 -4.37
CA VAL A 394 19.45 12.34 -5.21
C VAL A 394 19.23 11.71 -6.58
N ILE A 395 18.64 10.51 -6.62
CA ILE A 395 18.56 9.70 -7.86
C ILE A 395 17.37 10.15 -8.71
N LEU A 396 16.17 10.15 -8.16
CA LEU A 396 14.94 10.51 -8.86
C LEU A 396 14.96 11.92 -9.47
N PRO A 397 15.46 12.98 -8.81
CA PRO A 397 15.52 14.31 -9.41
C PRO A 397 16.47 14.41 -10.60
N ARG A 398 17.48 13.52 -10.69
CA ARG A 398 18.50 13.53 -11.75
C ARG A 398 18.16 12.59 -12.91
N ILE A 399 17.48 11.48 -12.63
CA ILE A 399 17.30 10.35 -13.57
C ILE A 399 15.81 10.04 -13.82
N GLY A 400 14.92 10.46 -12.90
CA GLY A 400 13.47 10.32 -13.05
C GLY A 400 12.91 11.19 -14.18
N THR A 401 11.63 11.01 -14.50
CA THR A 401 10.92 11.69 -15.59
C THR A 401 11.17 13.19 -15.52
N LYS A 402 12.01 13.70 -16.44
CA LYS A 402 12.27 15.15 -16.57
C LYS A 402 10.94 15.88 -16.70
N GLU A 403 10.80 16.99 -15.97
CA GLU A 403 9.80 18.00 -16.28
C GLU A 403 9.87 18.30 -17.77
N SER A 404 8.74 18.07 -18.45
CA SER A 404 8.38 18.45 -19.81
C SER A 404 9.50 18.62 -20.84
N ILE A 405 9.45 17.79 -21.89
CA ILE A 405 9.82 18.27 -23.23
C ILE A 405 8.85 19.41 -23.53
N LYS A 406 9.30 20.67 -23.42
CA LYS A 406 8.60 21.82 -24.00
C LYS A 406 8.27 21.46 -25.45
N ARG A 407 7.04 21.05 -25.73
CA ARG A 407 6.57 21.01 -27.12
C ARG A 407 6.63 22.45 -27.60
N PRO A 408 7.29 22.75 -28.73
CA PRO A 408 7.14 24.07 -29.34
C PRO A 408 5.64 24.27 -29.53
N MET A 409 5.12 25.34 -28.93
CA MET A 409 3.72 25.69 -29.03
C MET A 409 3.41 25.91 -30.50
N ASP A 410 2.68 24.98 -31.12
CA ASP A 410 2.02 25.34 -32.37
C ASP A 410 1.07 26.48 -32.05
N HIS A 411 1.26 27.57 -32.77
CA HIS A 411 0.52 28.81 -32.63
C HIS A 411 -0.98 28.52 -32.65
N ILE A 412 -1.65 28.63 -31.49
CA ILE A 412 -3.07 29.02 -31.20
C ILE A 412 -3.46 28.40 -29.83
N ALA A 413 -2.96 28.97 -28.71
CA ALA A 413 -3.54 28.86 -27.36
C ALA A 413 -2.66 29.62 -26.35
N LYS A 414 -2.46 30.92 -26.57
CA LYS A 414 -1.99 31.80 -25.48
C LYS A 414 -3.18 32.02 -24.53
N SER A 415 -2.98 31.76 -23.23
CA SER A 415 -3.95 31.90 -22.11
C SER A 415 -4.70 30.61 -21.68
N GLN A 416 -4.01 29.60 -21.14
CA GLN A 416 -4.67 28.57 -20.34
C GLN A 416 -5.10 29.18 -18.99
N LYS A 417 -6.39 29.50 -18.83
CA LYS A 417 -6.95 30.17 -17.62
C LYS A 417 -7.32 29.17 -16.52
N ILE A 418 -7.08 27.87 -16.71
CA ILE A 418 -7.62 26.83 -15.83
C ILE A 418 -6.55 25.79 -15.53
N ILE A 419 -6.36 25.51 -14.24
CA ILE A 419 -5.50 24.43 -13.74
C ILE A 419 -6.38 23.32 -13.17
N LEU A 420 -6.16 22.08 -13.59
CA LEU A 420 -6.87 20.89 -13.09
C LEU A 420 -5.91 20.00 -12.30
N VAL A 421 -6.10 19.94 -10.98
CA VAL A 421 -5.29 19.12 -10.08
C VAL A 421 -5.92 17.76 -9.88
N GLY A 422 -5.26 16.73 -10.38
CA GLY A 422 -5.64 15.32 -10.29
C GLY A 422 -6.56 14.88 -11.43
N PHE A 423 -6.08 13.96 -12.25
CA PHE A 423 -6.84 13.43 -13.39
C PHE A 423 -7.32 11.99 -13.13
N GLY A 424 -7.91 11.77 -11.96
CA GLY A 424 -8.62 10.53 -11.64
C GLY A 424 -9.96 10.42 -12.36
N HIS A 425 -10.86 9.54 -11.91
CA HIS A 425 -12.20 9.38 -12.49
C HIS A 425 -13.02 10.70 -12.50
N PHE A 426 -12.93 11.52 -11.44
CA PHE A 426 -13.64 12.81 -11.35
C PHE A 426 -13.00 13.88 -12.25
N GLY A 427 -11.67 14.04 -12.16
CA GLY A 427 -10.94 15.02 -12.96
C GLY A 427 -10.96 14.72 -14.45
N SER A 428 -10.89 13.45 -14.83
CA SER A 428 -10.97 13.04 -16.24
C SER A 428 -12.31 13.38 -16.88
N THR A 429 -13.42 13.24 -16.14
CA THR A 429 -14.74 13.64 -16.61
C THR A 429 -14.82 15.15 -16.86
N ILE A 430 -14.30 15.95 -15.92
CA ILE A 430 -14.22 17.41 -16.05
C ILE A 430 -13.38 17.81 -17.27
N GLY A 431 -12.16 17.27 -17.37
CA GLY A 431 -11.23 17.59 -18.46
C GLY A 431 -11.78 17.24 -19.83
N ARG A 432 -12.44 16.07 -19.98
CA ARG A 432 -13.08 15.66 -21.23
C ARG A 432 -14.26 16.55 -21.61
N PHE A 433 -15.13 16.89 -20.66
CA PHE A 433 -16.28 17.77 -20.92
C PHE A 433 -15.87 19.20 -21.27
N MET A 434 -14.83 19.74 -20.61
CA MET A 434 -14.31 21.07 -20.96
C MET A 434 -13.68 21.07 -22.36
N ARG A 435 -12.89 20.04 -22.67
CA ARG A 435 -12.23 19.90 -23.98
C ARG A 435 -13.22 19.78 -25.12
N SER A 436 -14.35 19.10 -24.93
CA SER A 436 -15.42 19.02 -25.94
C SER A 436 -16.05 20.39 -26.28
N HIS A 437 -15.84 21.40 -25.45
CA HIS A 437 -16.28 22.79 -25.65
C HIS A 437 -15.13 23.73 -26.05
N GLY A 438 -13.97 23.18 -26.43
CA GLY A 438 -12.80 23.96 -26.84
C GLY A 438 -12.08 24.67 -25.69
N VAL A 439 -12.34 24.26 -24.44
CA VAL A 439 -11.65 24.79 -23.26
C VAL A 439 -10.65 23.75 -22.77
N GLU A 440 -9.37 24.08 -22.91
CA GLU A 440 -8.27 23.27 -22.41
C GLU A 440 -7.92 23.67 -20.96
N ALA A 441 -7.27 22.76 -20.24
CA ALA A 441 -6.81 22.99 -18.88
C ALA A 441 -5.41 22.39 -18.71
N THR A 442 -4.56 23.08 -17.96
CA THR A 442 -3.25 22.56 -17.56
C THR A 442 -3.45 21.54 -16.44
N ILE A 443 -3.09 20.28 -16.67
CA ILE A 443 -3.35 19.21 -15.70
C ILE A 443 -2.11 18.94 -14.87
N LEU A 444 -2.28 18.82 -13.54
CA LEU A 444 -1.25 18.38 -12.61
C LEU A 444 -1.56 16.97 -12.10
N ASP A 445 -0.62 16.03 -12.25
CA ASP A 445 -0.78 14.67 -11.76
C ASP A 445 0.52 14.08 -11.19
N HIS A 446 0.41 13.28 -10.13
CA HIS A 446 1.54 12.69 -9.40
C HIS A 446 1.85 11.24 -9.82
N ASP A 447 1.06 10.63 -10.72
CA ASP A 447 1.36 9.31 -11.31
C ASP A 447 1.96 9.49 -12.71
N SER A 448 3.24 9.17 -12.85
CA SER A 448 4.00 9.32 -14.09
C SER A 448 3.46 8.45 -15.22
N ASN A 449 3.00 7.22 -14.94
CA ASN A 449 2.39 6.34 -15.94
C ASN A 449 1.08 6.96 -16.48
N ARG A 450 0.24 7.53 -15.59
CA ARG A 450 -0.99 8.23 -15.98
C ARG A 450 -0.71 9.49 -16.80
N VAL A 451 0.30 10.27 -16.44
CA VAL A 451 0.70 11.48 -17.18
C VAL A 451 0.97 11.19 -18.66
N ASP A 452 1.66 10.10 -18.97
CA ASP A 452 1.97 9.74 -20.37
C ASP A 452 0.76 9.26 -21.15
N PHE A 453 -0.10 8.47 -20.50
CA PHE A 453 -1.38 8.08 -21.09
C PHE A 453 -2.18 9.33 -21.49
N LEU A 454 -2.23 10.33 -20.62
CA LEU A 454 -2.92 11.60 -20.89
C LEU A 454 -2.28 12.42 -22.01
N ARG A 455 -0.95 12.48 -22.04
CA ARG A 455 -0.21 13.14 -23.14
C ARG A 455 -0.44 12.45 -24.48
N LYS A 456 -0.53 11.12 -24.52
CA LYS A 456 -0.89 10.35 -25.73
C LYS A 456 -2.33 10.64 -26.18
N MET A 457 -3.22 10.96 -25.25
CA MET A 457 -4.59 11.44 -25.54
C MET A 457 -4.66 12.93 -25.91
N GLY A 458 -3.53 13.64 -25.93
CA GLY A 458 -3.46 15.05 -26.35
C GLY A 458 -3.71 16.07 -25.24
N PHE A 459 -3.73 15.65 -23.96
CA PHE A 459 -3.83 16.58 -22.84
C PHE A 459 -2.46 17.18 -22.47
N GLU A 460 -2.45 18.45 -22.06
CA GLU A 460 -1.27 19.10 -21.48
C GLU A 460 -1.17 18.72 -19.98
N VAL A 461 -0.19 17.89 -19.65
CA VAL A 461 -0.05 17.32 -18.30
C VAL A 461 1.35 17.47 -17.76
N TYR A 462 1.45 18.03 -16.55
CA TYR A 462 2.65 18.16 -15.75
C TYR A 462 2.68 17.07 -14.67
N TYR A 463 3.85 16.49 -14.50
CA TYR A 463 4.10 15.48 -13.48
C TYR A 463 4.60 16.15 -12.19
N GLY A 464 3.94 15.91 -11.06
CA GLY A 464 4.42 16.35 -9.75
C GLY A 464 3.34 16.50 -8.68
N ASP A 465 3.78 16.85 -7.47
CA ASP A 465 2.90 17.13 -6.33
C ASP A 465 2.40 18.58 -6.37
N ALA A 466 1.09 18.73 -6.55
CA ALA A 466 0.41 20.03 -6.63
C ALA A 466 0.39 20.83 -5.32
N THR A 467 0.85 20.25 -4.20
CA THR A 467 1.08 21.01 -2.96
C THR A 467 2.34 21.87 -3.01
N ARG A 468 3.24 21.63 -3.97
CA ARG A 468 4.43 22.46 -4.16
C ARG A 468 4.12 23.71 -4.97
N LEU A 469 4.53 24.85 -4.45
CA LEU A 469 4.29 26.15 -5.08
C LEU A 469 4.99 26.31 -6.43
N ASP A 470 6.23 25.83 -6.55
CA ASP A 470 7.02 25.92 -7.78
C ASP A 470 6.38 25.16 -8.95
N LEU A 471 5.71 24.04 -8.67
CA LEU A 471 4.94 23.31 -9.69
C LEU A 471 3.68 24.08 -10.10
N LEU A 472 2.96 24.70 -9.14
CA LEU A 472 1.80 25.54 -9.44
C LEU A 472 2.18 26.77 -10.28
N GLU A 473 3.31 27.40 -9.96
CA GLU A 473 3.90 28.51 -10.73
C GLU A 473 4.27 28.05 -12.15
N SER A 474 4.93 26.90 -12.27
CA SER A 474 5.30 26.31 -13.57
C SER A 474 4.09 25.91 -14.41
N ALA A 475 2.97 25.58 -13.77
CA ALA A 475 1.68 25.32 -14.42
C ALA A 475 0.91 26.59 -14.79
N GLY A 476 1.43 27.78 -14.45
CA GLY A 476 0.84 29.07 -14.83
C GLY A 476 -0.21 29.61 -13.85
N ILE A 477 -0.16 29.26 -12.56
CA ILE A 477 -1.18 29.72 -11.58
C ILE A 477 -1.28 31.24 -11.47
N ALA A 478 -0.20 31.97 -11.75
CA ALA A 478 -0.19 33.43 -11.73
C ALA A 478 -1.22 34.04 -12.71
N GLU A 479 -1.40 33.42 -13.88
CA GLU A 479 -2.31 33.88 -14.94
C GLU A 479 -3.66 33.12 -14.94
N ALA A 480 -3.81 32.12 -14.06
CA ALA A 480 -5.02 31.30 -13.99
C ALA A 480 -6.20 32.12 -13.45
N LYS A 481 -7.40 31.83 -13.97
CA LYS A 481 -8.68 32.34 -13.44
C LYS A 481 -9.30 31.35 -12.48
N ILE A 482 -9.17 30.05 -12.75
CA ILE A 482 -9.81 28.97 -11.99
C ILE A 482 -8.79 27.87 -11.73
N ILE A 483 -8.79 27.35 -10.50
CA ILE A 483 -8.10 26.10 -10.15
C ILE A 483 -9.12 25.08 -9.65
N ILE A 484 -9.11 23.92 -10.28
CA ILE A 484 -10.01 22.80 -9.97
C ILE A 484 -9.21 21.76 -9.19
N CYS A 485 -9.56 21.57 -7.93
CA CYS A 485 -8.97 20.55 -7.08
C CYS A 485 -9.83 19.27 -7.16
N ALA A 486 -9.50 18.37 -8.09
CA ALA A 486 -10.24 17.13 -8.35
C ALA A 486 -9.68 15.89 -7.62
N THR A 487 -8.69 16.10 -6.74
CA THR A 487 -8.12 15.06 -5.86
C THR A 487 -9.16 14.56 -4.85
N ASN A 488 -9.03 13.29 -4.45
CA ASN A 488 -9.83 12.68 -3.39
C ASN A 488 -9.20 12.85 -1.99
N LYS A 489 -8.04 13.52 -1.89
CA LYS A 489 -7.27 13.70 -0.66
C LYS A 489 -7.51 15.08 -0.05
N ILE A 490 -8.27 15.14 1.04
CA ILE A 490 -8.63 16.39 1.73
C ILE A 490 -7.42 17.23 2.14
N GLU A 491 -6.32 16.60 2.55
CA GLU A 491 -5.10 17.29 2.98
C GLU A 491 -4.44 18.06 1.82
N VAL A 492 -4.48 17.51 0.60
CA VAL A 492 -3.99 18.19 -0.61
C VAL A 492 -4.90 19.37 -0.94
N SER A 493 -6.21 19.20 -0.86
CA SER A 493 -7.18 20.29 -1.05
C SER A 493 -7.03 21.42 -0.04
N LYS A 494 -6.77 21.09 1.24
CA LYS A 494 -6.46 22.07 2.29
C LYS A 494 -5.16 22.83 2.01
N ALA A 495 -4.11 22.12 1.62
CA ALA A 495 -2.81 22.75 1.30
C ALA A 495 -2.94 23.71 0.10
N ILE A 496 -3.60 23.28 -0.98
CA ILE A 496 -3.87 24.13 -2.14
C ILE A 496 -4.76 25.32 -1.76
N SER A 497 -5.81 25.09 -0.97
CA SER A 497 -6.68 26.16 -0.48
C SER A 497 -5.92 27.23 0.27
N LYS A 498 -4.98 26.83 1.15
CA LYS A 498 -4.11 27.77 1.86
C LYS A 498 -3.21 28.55 0.90
N ILE A 499 -2.54 27.88 -0.03
CA ILE A 499 -1.65 28.52 -1.02
C ILE A 499 -2.41 29.54 -1.87
N VAL A 500 -3.58 29.17 -2.39
CA VAL A 500 -4.40 30.04 -3.24
C VAL A 500 -4.87 31.25 -2.46
N LYS A 501 -5.37 31.07 -1.24
CA LYS A 501 -5.83 32.19 -0.39
C LYS A 501 -4.70 33.15 0.01
N GLU A 502 -3.51 32.63 0.29
CA GLU A 502 -2.37 33.45 0.73
C GLU A 502 -1.66 34.17 -0.42
N LYS A 503 -1.52 33.52 -1.59
CA LYS A 503 -0.66 34.02 -2.69
C LYS A 503 -1.40 34.41 -3.96
N TYR A 504 -2.54 33.78 -4.26
CA TYR A 504 -3.28 33.98 -5.51
C TYR A 504 -4.78 34.19 -5.25
N PRO A 505 -5.17 35.20 -4.47
CA PRO A 505 -6.57 35.40 -4.06
C PRO A 505 -7.51 35.71 -5.22
N HIS A 506 -6.97 36.09 -6.39
CA HIS A 506 -7.74 36.31 -7.62
C HIS A 506 -8.16 35.00 -8.31
N VAL A 507 -7.52 33.87 -7.98
CA VAL A 507 -7.80 32.58 -8.59
C VAL A 507 -8.97 31.95 -7.86
N GLU A 508 -10.04 31.65 -8.61
CA GLU A 508 -11.20 30.99 -8.04
C GLU A 508 -10.92 29.49 -7.84
N LEU A 509 -11.05 29.03 -6.60
CA LEU A 509 -10.82 27.64 -6.22
C LEU A 509 -12.14 26.85 -6.20
N MET A 510 -12.19 25.75 -6.94
CA MET A 510 -13.31 24.80 -6.96
C MET A 510 -12.84 23.43 -6.50
N ILE A 511 -13.48 22.87 -5.46
CA ILE A 511 -12.91 21.72 -4.75
C ILE A 511 -13.87 20.53 -4.76
N ARG A 512 -13.34 19.35 -5.12
CA ARG A 512 -14.00 18.06 -4.91
C ARG A 512 -13.88 17.64 -3.44
N THR A 513 -14.96 17.11 -2.88
CA THR A 513 -14.99 16.48 -1.56
C THR A 513 -15.59 15.08 -1.64
N LYS A 514 -15.05 14.12 -0.89
CA LYS A 514 -15.55 12.74 -0.95
C LYS A 514 -16.85 12.58 -0.15
N ASN A 515 -16.92 13.21 1.02
CA ASN A 515 -18.04 13.08 1.95
C ASN A 515 -18.43 14.43 2.60
N ARG A 516 -19.44 14.41 3.48
CA ARG A 516 -19.93 15.61 4.18
C ARG A 516 -18.90 16.18 5.17
N TYR A 517 -18.11 15.33 5.82
CA TYR A 517 -17.11 15.77 6.79
C TYR A 517 -15.98 16.56 6.13
N ASP A 518 -15.47 16.06 4.99
CA ASP A 518 -14.48 16.77 4.18
C ASP A 518 -15.01 18.15 3.72
N ALA A 519 -16.30 18.22 3.37
CA ALA A 519 -16.96 19.47 3.00
C ALA A 519 -17.03 20.44 4.18
N TYR A 520 -17.38 19.98 5.39
CA TYR A 520 -17.37 20.84 6.58
C TYR A 520 -16.00 21.43 6.86
N GLU A 521 -14.93 20.65 6.73
CA GLU A 521 -13.58 21.15 6.96
C GLU A 521 -13.18 22.26 5.97
N LEU A 522 -13.52 22.11 4.69
CA LEU A 522 -13.21 23.11 3.67
C LEU A 522 -14.12 24.34 3.74
N LEU A 523 -15.39 24.18 4.11
CA LEU A 523 -16.31 25.29 4.40
C LEU A 523 -15.81 26.11 5.59
N ASN A 524 -15.35 25.45 6.66
CA ASN A 524 -14.79 26.12 7.84
C ASN A 524 -13.48 26.85 7.53
N LEU A 525 -12.74 26.40 6.51
CA LEU A 525 -11.60 27.13 5.96
C LEU A 525 -12.02 28.30 5.05
N GLY A 526 -13.32 28.52 4.84
CA GLY A 526 -13.91 29.61 4.05
C GLY A 526 -13.92 29.35 2.53
N ASN A 527 -13.97 28.09 2.09
CA ASN A 527 -14.14 27.77 0.66
C ASN A 527 -15.63 27.55 0.38
N GLU A 528 -16.20 28.28 -0.59
CA GLU A 528 -17.64 28.21 -0.89
C GLU A 528 -17.96 27.22 -2.01
N ASN A 529 -17.07 27.08 -2.99
CA ASN A 529 -17.28 26.25 -4.18
C ASN A 529 -16.88 24.78 -3.94
N ILE A 530 -17.73 24.04 -3.23
CA ILE A 530 -17.49 22.64 -2.87
C ILE A 530 -18.45 21.70 -3.60
N TYR A 531 -17.88 20.68 -4.24
CA TYR A 531 -18.60 19.68 -5.03
C TYR A 531 -18.36 18.30 -4.41
N ARG A 532 -19.43 17.64 -3.96
CA ARG A 532 -19.36 16.28 -3.41
C ARG A 532 -19.21 15.28 -4.54
N GLU A 533 -18.44 14.22 -4.34
CA GLU A 533 -18.06 13.27 -5.38
C GLU A 533 -19.22 12.44 -5.96
N SER A 534 -19.46 12.57 -7.26
CA SER A 534 -20.28 11.73 -8.12
C SER A 534 -20.03 12.06 -9.60
N LEU A 535 -20.54 11.25 -10.53
CA LEU A 535 -20.48 11.55 -11.97
C LEU A 535 -21.18 12.89 -12.30
N GLU A 536 -22.43 13.05 -11.88
CA GLU A 536 -23.23 14.25 -12.17
C GLU A 536 -22.61 15.52 -11.57
N THR A 537 -22.04 15.43 -10.37
CA THR A 537 -21.36 16.58 -9.75
C THR A 537 -20.06 16.95 -10.44
N SER A 538 -19.37 16.00 -11.07
CA SER A 538 -18.16 16.30 -11.86
C SER A 538 -18.53 17.12 -13.10
N LEU A 539 -19.66 16.79 -13.74
CA LEU A 539 -20.21 17.55 -14.86
C LEU A 539 -20.83 18.88 -14.40
N THR A 540 -21.41 18.93 -13.21
CA THR A 540 -21.91 20.18 -12.61
C THR A 540 -20.77 21.15 -12.35
N LEU A 541 -19.65 20.67 -11.78
CA LEU A 541 -18.44 21.47 -11.62
C LEU A 541 -17.93 21.97 -12.98
N ALA A 542 -17.78 21.08 -13.95
CA ALA A 542 -17.32 21.45 -15.29
C ALA A 542 -18.25 22.47 -15.96
N LYS A 543 -19.57 22.34 -15.79
CA LYS A 543 -20.58 23.31 -16.23
C LYS A 543 -20.38 24.67 -15.56
N ASP A 544 -20.15 24.72 -14.25
CA ASP A 544 -19.99 25.97 -13.52
C ASP A 544 -18.69 26.69 -13.94
N VAL A 545 -17.62 25.92 -14.21
CA VAL A 545 -16.38 26.42 -14.83
C VAL A 545 -16.65 27.04 -16.20
N LEU A 546 -17.34 26.33 -17.10
CA LEU A 546 -17.67 26.85 -18.43
C LEU A 546 -18.61 28.06 -18.36
N SER A 547 -19.56 28.08 -17.43
CA SER A 547 -20.44 29.24 -17.22
C SER A 547 -19.64 30.49 -16.84
N LYS A 548 -18.64 30.34 -15.96
CA LYS A 548 -17.69 31.41 -15.59
C LYS A 548 -16.75 31.81 -16.72
N MET A 549 -16.66 31.01 -17.78
CA MET A 549 -15.95 31.33 -19.02
C MET A 549 -16.83 32.01 -20.07
N GLY A 550 -18.11 32.23 -19.78
CA GLY A 550 -19.04 32.99 -20.63
C GLY A 550 -20.04 32.13 -21.40
N PHE A 551 -20.06 30.81 -21.19
CA PHE A 551 -21.05 29.94 -21.80
C PHE A 551 -22.42 30.07 -21.12
N ARG A 552 -23.51 29.98 -21.90
CA ARG A 552 -24.89 30.07 -21.38
C ARG A 552 -25.24 28.83 -20.54
N LYS A 553 -25.70 29.03 -19.30
CA LYS A 553 -26.06 27.95 -18.35
C LYS A 553 -27.06 26.94 -18.94
N TYR A 554 -28.09 27.41 -19.65
CA TYR A 554 -29.12 26.55 -20.25
C TYR A 554 -28.53 25.60 -21.30
N THR A 555 -27.72 26.12 -22.23
CA THR A 555 -27.05 25.31 -23.25
C THR A 555 -26.17 24.24 -22.61
N LEU A 556 -25.43 24.60 -21.56
CA LEU A 556 -24.57 23.66 -20.85
C LEU A 556 -25.37 22.54 -20.15
N ASN A 557 -26.56 22.82 -19.58
CA ASN A 557 -27.39 21.78 -18.97
C ASN A 557 -27.78 20.70 -20.00
N ARG A 558 -28.13 21.10 -21.23
CA ARG A 558 -28.41 20.15 -22.32
C ARG A 558 -27.16 19.37 -22.74
N GLN A 559 -26.02 20.05 -22.82
CA GLN A 559 -24.74 19.41 -23.16
C GLN A 559 -24.29 18.39 -22.11
N VAL A 560 -24.56 18.63 -20.83
CA VAL A 560 -24.30 17.66 -19.75
C VAL A 560 -25.09 16.37 -20.00
N GLN A 561 -26.37 16.46 -20.34
CA GLN A 561 -27.21 15.28 -20.63
C GLN A 561 -26.71 14.51 -21.86
N ASN A 562 -26.33 15.24 -22.92
CA ASN A 562 -25.74 14.63 -24.11
C ASN A 562 -24.41 13.95 -23.80
N PHE A 563 -23.56 14.58 -22.99
CA PHE A 563 -22.28 14.00 -22.58
C PHE A 563 -22.48 12.68 -21.84
N ILE A 564 -23.39 12.62 -20.86
CA ILE A 564 -23.70 11.40 -20.10
C ILE A 564 -24.11 10.29 -21.07
N LYS A 565 -25.04 10.57 -21.99
CA LYS A 565 -25.49 9.61 -22.99
C LYS A 565 -24.34 9.06 -23.84
N TYR A 566 -23.53 9.95 -24.42
CA TYR A 566 -22.42 9.53 -25.28
C TYR A 566 -21.31 8.82 -24.51
N ASP A 567 -21.08 9.21 -23.25
CA ASP A 567 -20.10 8.57 -22.38
C ASP A 567 -20.53 7.14 -22.00
N GLU A 568 -21.80 6.93 -21.64
CA GLU A 568 -22.33 5.59 -21.37
C GLU A 568 -22.31 4.69 -22.60
N ASP A 569 -22.66 5.24 -23.78
CA ASP A 569 -22.60 4.51 -25.04
C ASP A 569 -21.15 4.11 -25.39
N SER A 570 -20.19 5.02 -25.18
CA SER A 570 -18.77 4.74 -25.39
C SER A 570 -18.23 3.72 -24.39
N LEU A 571 -18.63 3.83 -23.12
CA LEU A 571 -18.27 2.90 -22.06
C LEU A 571 -18.69 1.46 -22.42
N ARG A 572 -19.91 1.28 -22.94
CA ARG A 572 -20.41 -0.04 -23.39
C ARG A 572 -19.61 -0.58 -24.57
N ARG A 573 -19.25 0.26 -25.54
CA ARG A 573 -18.40 -0.15 -26.69
C ARG A 573 -16.99 -0.54 -26.23
N LEU A 574 -16.35 0.29 -25.41
CA LEU A 574 -15.01 0.03 -24.88
C LEU A 574 -14.96 -1.19 -23.95
N ALA A 575 -16.04 -1.47 -23.21
CA ALA A 575 -16.13 -2.65 -22.36
C ALA A 575 -16.13 -3.98 -23.14
N SER A 576 -16.60 -3.97 -24.39
CA SER A 576 -16.64 -5.16 -25.26
C SER A 576 -15.29 -5.53 -25.88
N GLU A 577 -14.27 -4.69 -25.70
CA GLU A 577 -12.98 -4.81 -26.39
C GLU A 577 -11.90 -5.48 -25.51
N PRO A 578 -10.95 -6.24 -26.12
CA PRO A 578 -9.82 -6.79 -25.38
C PRO A 578 -8.90 -5.66 -24.89
N LYS A 579 -8.53 -5.70 -23.61
CA LYS A 579 -7.63 -4.74 -22.95
C LYS A 579 -6.15 -4.92 -23.35
N SER A 580 -5.83 -4.86 -24.64
CA SER A 580 -4.44 -4.70 -25.09
C SER A 580 -4.12 -3.21 -25.15
N GLU A 581 -3.07 -2.75 -24.45
CA GLU A 581 -2.80 -1.33 -24.18
C GLU A 581 -2.85 -0.45 -25.44
N ASP A 582 -2.17 -0.83 -26.53
CA ASP A 582 -2.07 0.02 -27.72
C ASP A 582 -3.38 0.14 -28.52
N ASN A 583 -4.09 -0.98 -28.73
CA ASN A 583 -5.38 -0.97 -29.42
C ASN A 583 -6.46 -0.27 -28.60
N TYR A 584 -6.43 -0.44 -27.27
CA TYR A 584 -7.35 0.23 -26.38
C TYR A 584 -7.10 1.75 -26.38
N ILE A 585 -5.84 2.21 -26.30
CA ILE A 585 -5.51 3.65 -26.35
C ILE A 585 -5.99 4.25 -27.67
N PHE A 586 -5.72 3.60 -28.80
CA PHE A 586 -6.15 4.10 -30.11
C PHE A 586 -7.67 4.21 -30.21
N LYS A 587 -8.42 3.18 -29.79
CA LYS A 587 -9.89 3.19 -29.80
C LYS A 587 -10.45 4.18 -28.81
N ALA A 588 -9.94 4.24 -27.59
CA ALA A 588 -10.37 5.19 -26.56
C ALA A 588 -10.16 6.63 -27.05
N ARG A 589 -9.02 6.93 -27.67
CA ARG A 589 -8.78 8.23 -28.30
C ARG A 589 -9.77 8.53 -29.42
N LYS A 590 -10.05 7.56 -30.29
CA LYS A 590 -11.04 7.73 -31.38
C LYS A 590 -12.45 7.97 -30.84
N GLU A 591 -12.83 7.26 -29.79
CA GLU A 591 -14.10 7.45 -29.09
C GLU A 591 -14.18 8.84 -28.43
N LEU A 592 -13.10 9.30 -27.80
CA LEU A 592 -13.01 10.67 -27.27
C LEU A 592 -13.16 11.71 -28.38
N GLU A 593 -12.41 11.58 -29.48
CA GLU A 593 -12.49 12.49 -30.63
C GLU A 593 -13.91 12.48 -31.25
N GLN A 594 -14.55 11.31 -31.32
CA GLN A 594 -15.91 11.17 -31.82
C GLN A 594 -16.94 11.81 -30.88
N GLN A 595 -16.79 11.63 -29.56
CA GLN A 595 -17.64 12.26 -28.56
C GLN A 595 -17.48 13.78 -28.58
N GLU A 596 -16.25 14.28 -28.64
CA GLU A 596 -15.95 15.71 -28.79
C GLU A 596 -16.62 16.27 -30.05
N LYS A 597 -16.53 15.54 -31.18
CA LYS A 597 -17.18 15.93 -32.43
C LYS A 597 -18.70 15.98 -32.30
N PHE A 598 -19.34 14.96 -31.72
CA PHE A 598 -20.79 14.94 -31.54
C PHE A 598 -21.29 16.05 -30.62
N LEU A 599 -20.60 16.30 -29.50
CA LEU A 599 -20.95 17.38 -28.58
C LEU A 599 -20.78 18.75 -29.24
N ASN A 600 -19.71 18.95 -30.01
CA ASN A 600 -19.48 20.20 -30.72
C ASN A 600 -20.50 20.40 -31.85
N GLU A 601 -20.87 19.35 -32.59
CA GLU A 601 -21.94 19.40 -33.58
C GLU A 601 -23.30 19.72 -32.94
N ASP A 602 -23.65 19.08 -31.83
CA ASP A 602 -24.88 19.37 -31.08
C ASP A 602 -24.88 20.77 -30.47
N PHE A 603 -23.70 21.26 -30.04
CA PHE A 603 -23.52 22.62 -29.55
C PHE A 603 -23.73 23.64 -30.67
N LYS A 604 -23.12 23.42 -31.84
CA LYS A 604 -23.28 24.27 -33.04
C LYS A 604 -24.68 24.22 -33.63
N ARG A 605 -25.40 23.10 -33.49
CA ARG A 605 -26.81 22.96 -33.87
C ARG A 605 -27.75 23.83 -33.00
N GLY A 606 -27.26 24.44 -31.92
CA GLY A 606 -28.10 25.04 -30.88
C GLY A 606 -28.70 26.41 -31.18
N ILE A 607 -29.66 26.50 -32.12
CA ILE A 607 -30.94 27.24 -32.04
C ILE A 607 -31.92 26.47 -32.93
N VAL A 608 -32.86 25.71 -32.36
CA VAL A 608 -34.12 25.49 -33.10
C VAL A 608 -34.80 26.84 -33.07
N GLU A 609 -35.16 27.41 -34.22
CA GLU A 609 -35.74 28.75 -34.42
C GLU A 609 -36.97 29.09 -33.54
N TYR A 610 -37.41 28.17 -32.67
CA TYR A 610 -38.58 28.30 -31.81
C TYR A 610 -38.31 28.25 -30.29
N ASP A 611 -37.08 28.18 -29.80
CA ASP A 611 -36.83 28.12 -28.33
C ASP A 611 -36.75 29.53 -27.68
N ASN A 612 -37.91 30.21 -27.64
CA ASN A 612 -38.12 31.53 -27.03
C ASN A 612 -38.44 31.45 -25.52
N HIS A 613 -37.72 30.67 -24.72
CA HIS A 613 -37.99 30.55 -23.27
C HIS A 613 -36.94 31.27 -22.40
N TRP A 614 -37.30 32.51 -22.06
CA TRP A 614 -37.04 33.30 -20.84
C TRP A 614 -35.79 32.95 -20.01
N ASP A 615 -34.70 33.67 -20.22
CA ASP A 615 -33.60 33.80 -19.26
C ASP A 615 -33.91 34.95 -18.28
N SER A 616 -34.42 34.61 -17.08
CA SER A 616 -34.84 35.58 -16.06
C SER A 616 -33.67 36.21 -15.28
N GLU A 617 -32.44 35.69 -15.38
CA GLU A 617 -31.31 36.21 -14.58
C GLU A 617 -30.85 37.58 -15.09
N HIS A 618 -30.86 37.77 -16.40
CA HIS A 618 -30.52 39.05 -17.02
C HIS A 618 -31.59 40.12 -16.73
N ILE A 619 -32.86 39.69 -16.65
CA ILE A 619 -33.99 40.54 -16.30
C ILE A 619 -33.93 40.92 -14.81
N ARG A 620 -33.61 39.97 -13.92
CA ARG A 620 -33.40 40.24 -12.49
C ARG A 620 -32.29 41.26 -12.25
N LYS A 621 -31.10 41.08 -12.83
CA LYS A 621 -30.00 42.04 -12.70
C LYS A 621 -30.33 43.42 -13.27
N ALA A 622 -31.14 43.48 -14.33
CA ALA A 622 -31.60 44.75 -14.90
C ALA A 622 -32.68 45.44 -14.06
N LEU A 623 -33.44 44.69 -13.25
CA LEU A 623 -34.40 45.23 -12.30
C LEU A 623 -33.72 45.68 -11.00
N ASP A 624 -32.77 44.91 -10.47
CA ASP A 624 -32.00 45.28 -9.28
C ASP A 624 -31.20 46.59 -9.51
N ASN A 625 -30.64 46.78 -10.71
CA ASN A 625 -29.93 48.02 -11.07
C ASN A 625 -30.84 49.25 -11.28
N LYS A 626 -32.17 49.08 -11.29
CA LYS A 626 -33.13 50.18 -11.44
C LYS A 626 -33.68 50.70 -10.11
N GLU A 627 -33.43 50.03 -9.00
CA GLU A 627 -33.85 50.50 -7.67
C GLU A 627 -32.83 51.47 -7.02
N ASP A 628 -31.65 51.64 -7.61
CA ASP A 628 -30.58 52.55 -7.16
C ASP A 628 -30.42 53.84 -8.04
N GLN A 629 -31.41 54.16 -8.88
CA GLN A 629 -31.53 55.44 -9.60
C GLN A 629 -32.86 56.10 -9.28
#